data_AF-A0A958G3W5-F1
#
_entry.id   AF-A0A958G3W5-F1
#
_cell.length_a   1.000
_cell.length_b   1.000
_cell.length_c   1.000
_cell.angle_alpha   90.00
_cell.angle_beta   90.00
_cell.angle_gamma   90.00
#
_symmetry.space_group_name_H-M   'P 1'
#
loop_
_entity.id
_entity.type
_entity.pdbx_description
1 polymer ?
#
loop_
_entity_poly.entity_id
_entity_poly.type
_entity_poly.pdbx_seq_one_letter_code
_entity_poly.pdbx_strand_id
1 'polypeptide(L)'
;MKTAPVPSHRPGILNQLKPPPRWQIPVIIFLGIIGGLLAHITYISNAVSYLSDDPKTCINCHVMIPQYATWERGSHGRVATCNDCHVPQDNVFNKYLFKASDGMRHAYMFTLRLEPQVIQIKEAGKQAVQQNCIR
;
A
#
# COMPACT_ATOMS: atom_id res chain seq x y z
N MET A 1 -5.01 -17.40 -64.00
CA MET A 1 -5.76 -17.73 -62.77
C MET A 1 -4.82 -17.51 -61.58
N LYS A 2 -4.76 -16.29 -61.04
CA LYS A 2 -3.94 -15.98 -59.86
C LYS A 2 -4.84 -16.16 -58.64
N THR A 3 -4.56 -17.17 -57.82
CA THR A 3 -5.23 -17.38 -56.54
C THR A 3 -4.86 -16.24 -55.60
N ALA A 4 -5.86 -15.56 -55.04
CA ALA A 4 -5.64 -14.51 -54.05
C ALA A 4 -5.12 -15.13 -52.73
N PRO A 5 -4.23 -14.44 -51.99
CA PRO A 5 -3.73 -14.92 -50.71
C PRO A 5 -4.82 -14.86 -49.63
N VAL A 6 -4.99 -15.97 -48.89
CA VAL A 6 -5.90 -16.09 -47.76
C VAL A 6 -5.44 -15.18 -46.61
N PRO A 7 -6.29 -14.32 -46.03
CA PRO A 7 -5.89 -13.47 -44.91
C PRO A 7 -5.62 -14.31 -43.66
N SER A 8 -4.38 -14.30 -43.18
CA SER A 8 -3.98 -14.96 -41.94
C SER A 8 -4.61 -14.24 -40.75
N HIS A 9 -5.66 -14.82 -40.18
CA HIS A 9 -6.31 -14.27 -38.99
C HIS A 9 -5.36 -14.41 -37.80
N ARG A 10 -4.70 -13.30 -37.41
CA ARG A 10 -3.86 -13.28 -36.20
C ARG A 10 -4.79 -13.52 -35.00
N PRO A 11 -4.58 -14.58 -34.20
CA PRO A 11 -5.38 -14.78 -33.01
C PRO A 11 -5.17 -13.57 -32.08
N GLY A 12 -6.27 -12.92 -31.68
CA GLY A 12 -6.21 -11.82 -30.72
C GLY A 12 -5.57 -12.27 -29.41
N ILE A 13 -4.95 -11.34 -28.69
CA ILE A 13 -4.19 -11.58 -27.44
C ILE A 13 -5.00 -12.42 -26.41
N LEU A 14 -6.32 -12.24 -26.37
CA LEU A 14 -7.22 -13.03 -25.51
C LEU A 14 -7.23 -14.54 -25.83
N ASN A 15 -7.08 -14.94 -27.09
CA ASN A 15 -7.07 -16.35 -27.49
C ASN A 15 -5.74 -17.05 -27.15
N GLN A 16 -4.65 -16.29 -26.99
CA GLN A 16 -3.36 -16.82 -26.55
C GLN A 16 -3.28 -16.98 -25.03
N LEU A 17 -4.04 -16.18 -24.27
CA LEU A 17 -4.05 -16.22 -22.81
C LEU A 17 -5.06 -17.24 -22.23
N LYS A 18 -5.94 -17.82 -23.05
CA LYS A 18 -7.01 -18.69 -22.59
C LYS A 18 -6.44 -20.08 -22.23
N PRO A 19 -6.55 -20.54 -20.98
CA PRO A 19 -6.03 -21.85 -20.60
C PRO A 19 -6.78 -22.98 -21.35
N PRO A 20 -6.15 -24.16 -21.51
CA PRO A 20 -6.79 -25.31 -22.14
C PRO A 20 -8.15 -25.61 -21.50
N PRO A 21 -9.16 -26.12 -22.24
CA PRO A 21 -10.54 -26.27 -21.74
C PRO A 21 -10.66 -26.99 -20.38
N ARG A 22 -9.82 -28.02 -20.15
CA ARG A 22 -9.74 -28.77 -18.89
C ARG A 22 -9.24 -27.95 -17.68
N TRP A 23 -8.51 -26.86 -17.90
CA TRP A 23 -7.94 -25.98 -16.86
C TRP A 23 -8.78 -24.74 -16.58
N GLN A 24 -9.78 -24.44 -17.41
CA GLN A 24 -10.58 -23.22 -17.27
C GLN A 24 -11.32 -23.17 -15.92
N ILE A 25 -11.97 -24.27 -15.51
CA ILE A 25 -12.69 -24.32 -14.23
C ILE A 25 -11.74 -24.18 -13.02
N PRO A 26 -10.64 -24.96 -12.91
CA PRO A 26 -9.68 -24.78 -11.82
C PRO A 26 -9.11 -23.35 -11.73
N VAL A 27 -8.76 -22.75 -12.86
CA VAL A 27 -8.20 -21.39 -12.91
C VAL A 27 -9.23 -20.36 -12.45
N ILE A 28 -10.49 -20.49 -12.87
CA ILE A 28 -11.58 -19.58 -12.43
C ILE A 28 -11.79 -19.69 -10.91
N ILE A 29 -11.85 -20.91 -10.37
CA ILE A 29 -12.01 -21.12 -8.92
C ILE A 29 -10.84 -20.51 -8.17
N PHE A 30 -9.60 -20.78 -8.60
CA PHE A 30 -8.40 -20.26 -7.96
C PHE A 30 -8.33 -18.74 -7.97
N LEU A 31 -8.63 -18.11 -9.11
CA LEU A 31 -8.72 -16.65 -9.23
C LEU A 31 -9.86 -16.08 -8.37
N GLY A 32 -10.98 -16.77 -8.26
CA GLY A 32 -12.09 -16.39 -7.37
C GLY A 32 -11.68 -16.41 -5.90
N ILE A 33 -10.96 -17.45 -5.46
CA ILE A 33 -10.43 -17.55 -4.09
C ILE A 33 -9.44 -16.41 -3.82
N ILE A 34 -8.46 -16.20 -4.72
CA ILE A 34 -7.48 -15.11 -4.57
C ILE A 34 -8.17 -13.75 -4.54
N GLY A 35 -9.09 -13.50 -5.47
CA GLY A 35 -9.83 -12.24 -5.54
C GLY A 35 -10.67 -11.99 -4.30
N GLY A 36 -11.37 -13.02 -3.80
CA GLY A 36 -12.16 -12.95 -2.57
C GLY A 36 -11.30 -12.67 -1.34
N LEU A 37 -10.17 -13.36 -1.20
CA LEU A 37 -9.22 -13.13 -0.11
C LEU A 37 -8.63 -11.71 -0.16
N LEU A 38 -8.20 -11.24 -1.35
CA LEU A 38 -7.67 -9.89 -1.52
C LEU A 38 -8.72 -8.82 -1.17
N ALA A 39 -9.96 -8.98 -1.63
CA ALA A 39 -11.05 -8.08 -1.29
C ALA A 39 -11.31 -8.06 0.23
N HIS A 40 -11.34 -9.24 0.86
CA HIS A 40 -11.54 -9.37 2.30
C HIS A 40 -10.41 -8.73 3.11
N ILE A 41 -9.14 -8.98 2.74
CA ILE A 41 -7.96 -8.38 3.38
C ILE A 41 -8.00 -6.85 3.27
N THR A 42 -8.32 -6.33 2.08
CA THR A 42 -8.43 -4.88 1.82
C THR A 42 -9.50 -4.24 2.71
N TYR A 43 -10.62 -4.93 2.91
CA TYR A 43 -11.71 -4.49 3.77
C TYR A 43 -11.30 -4.49 5.25
N ILE A 44 -10.82 -5.61 5.78
CA ILE A 44 -10.49 -5.71 7.23
C ILE A 44 -9.31 -4.81 7.64
N SER A 45 -8.39 -4.53 6.71
CA SER A 45 -7.21 -3.70 6.99
C SER A 45 -7.46 -2.20 6.84
N ASN A 46 -8.66 -1.79 6.39
CA ASN A 46 -8.94 -0.42 5.97
C ASN A 46 -7.89 0.13 5.00
N ALA A 47 -7.42 -0.68 4.04
CA ALA A 47 -6.25 -0.38 3.20
C ALA A 47 -6.34 0.99 2.48
N VAL A 48 -7.54 1.39 2.05
CA VAL A 48 -7.77 2.66 1.36
C VAL A 48 -7.48 3.87 2.25
N SER A 49 -7.66 3.75 3.58
CA SER A 49 -7.37 4.85 4.52
C SER A 49 -5.90 5.28 4.50
N TYR A 50 -4.96 4.37 4.18
CA TYR A 50 -3.52 4.66 4.09
C TYR A 50 -3.13 5.62 2.97
N LEU A 51 -4.03 5.86 2.00
CA LEU A 51 -3.85 6.87 0.96
C LEU A 51 -4.19 8.29 1.45
N SER A 52 -4.92 8.40 2.56
CA SER A 52 -5.31 9.65 3.20
C SER A 52 -4.20 10.18 4.13
N ASP A 53 -4.41 11.41 4.61
CA ASP A 53 -3.62 12.06 5.65
C ASP A 53 -4.40 12.16 7.00
N ASP A 54 -5.54 11.47 7.12
CA ASP A 54 -6.28 11.37 8.38
C ASP A 54 -5.41 10.71 9.49
N PRO A 55 -5.13 11.41 10.60
CA PRO A 55 -4.37 10.89 11.74
C PRO A 55 -4.91 9.58 12.31
N LYS A 56 -6.23 9.32 12.20
CA LYS A 56 -6.84 8.06 12.66
C LYS A 56 -6.33 6.84 11.91
N THR A 57 -5.85 7.02 10.69
CA THR A 57 -5.22 5.96 9.89
C THR A 57 -3.98 5.40 10.60
N CYS A 58 -3.24 6.24 11.33
CA CYS A 58 -2.02 5.82 12.02
C CYS A 58 -2.30 4.84 13.18
N ILE A 59 -3.51 4.86 13.73
CA ILE A 59 -3.95 3.96 14.81
C ILE A 59 -4.79 2.79 14.31
N ASN A 60 -4.79 2.50 13.00
CA ASN A 60 -5.27 1.21 12.49
C ASN A 60 -4.49 0.03 13.11
N CYS A 61 -3.27 0.28 13.58
CA CYS A 61 -2.49 -0.66 14.38
C CYS A 61 -2.37 -0.17 15.83
N HIS A 62 -2.68 -1.04 16.80
CA HIS A 62 -2.69 -0.69 18.23
C HIS A 62 -1.32 -0.20 18.75
N VAL A 63 -0.22 -0.62 18.13
CA VAL A 63 1.14 -0.30 18.59
C VAL A 63 1.41 1.20 18.49
N MET A 64 0.68 1.91 17.62
CA MET A 64 0.80 3.36 17.43
C MET A 64 -0.11 4.19 18.34
N ILE A 65 -0.99 3.58 19.14
CA ILE A 65 -1.88 4.30 20.07
C ILE A 65 -1.12 5.26 20.99
N PRO A 66 0.03 4.89 21.61
CA PRO A 66 0.77 5.81 22.46
C PRO A 66 1.29 7.05 21.71
N GLN A 67 1.73 6.87 20.46
CA GLN A 67 2.29 7.97 19.65
C GLN A 67 1.19 8.93 19.18
N TYR A 68 0.03 8.38 18.81
CA TYR A 68 -1.14 9.19 18.50
C TYR A 68 -1.62 9.97 19.73
N ALA A 69 -1.68 9.33 20.89
CA ALA A 69 -2.13 9.92 22.15
C ALA A 69 -1.23 11.09 22.61
N THR A 70 0.08 11.01 22.39
CA THR A 70 1.02 12.10 22.70
C THR A 70 0.96 13.22 21.68
N TRP A 71 0.80 12.91 20.39
CA TRP A 71 0.56 13.91 19.34
C TRP A 71 -0.73 14.68 19.57
N GLU A 72 -1.85 13.99 19.83
CA GLU A 72 -3.19 14.56 20.03
C GLU A 72 -3.22 15.52 21.22
N ARG A 73 -2.53 15.16 22.32
CA ARG A 73 -2.41 16.01 23.52
C ARG A 73 -1.30 17.05 23.42
N GLY A 74 -0.40 16.92 22.46
CA GLY A 74 0.72 17.83 22.23
C GLY A 74 0.32 19.06 21.42
N SER A 75 1.27 20.00 21.29
CA SER A 75 1.05 21.25 20.55
C SER A 75 0.74 21.03 19.07
N HIS A 76 1.24 19.94 18.48
CA HIS A 76 1.06 19.65 17.06
C HIS A 76 -0.33 19.07 16.72
N GLY A 77 -1.03 18.43 17.66
CA GLY A 77 -2.32 17.79 17.41
C GLY A 77 -3.44 18.74 16.93
N ARG A 78 -3.24 20.05 17.09
CA ARG A 78 -4.19 21.09 16.66
C ARG A 78 -3.88 21.72 15.31
N VAL A 79 -2.65 21.55 14.80
CA VAL A 79 -2.13 22.32 13.66
C VAL A 79 -1.50 21.47 12.57
N ALA A 80 -1.19 20.20 12.85
CA ALA A 80 -0.51 19.30 11.92
C ALA A 80 -1.02 17.87 12.10
N THR A 81 -1.17 17.15 10.99
CA THR A 81 -1.42 15.71 10.94
C THR A 81 -0.12 14.92 11.11
N CYS A 82 -0.22 13.60 11.31
CA CYS A 82 0.94 12.72 11.39
C CYS A 82 1.84 12.83 10.15
N ASN A 83 1.22 12.87 8.96
CA ASN A 83 1.96 12.89 7.69
C ASN A 83 2.60 14.24 7.39
N ASP A 84 2.10 15.33 7.96
CA ASP A 84 2.73 16.65 7.80
C ASP A 84 4.13 16.69 8.40
N CYS A 85 4.39 15.88 9.43
CA CYS A 85 5.72 15.71 10.00
C CYS A 85 6.45 14.49 9.45
N HIS A 86 5.78 13.34 9.34
CA HIS A 86 6.45 12.05 9.08
C HIS A 86 6.65 11.70 7.60
N VAL A 87 6.04 12.43 6.66
CA VAL A 87 6.13 12.15 5.23
C VAL A 87 6.69 13.37 4.49
N PRO A 88 7.65 13.20 3.55
CA PRO A 88 8.15 14.29 2.73
C PRO A 88 7.02 15.02 1.98
N GLN A 89 7.12 16.35 1.94
CA GLN A 89 6.17 17.24 1.24
C GLN A 89 6.82 17.94 0.03
N ASP A 90 7.95 17.43 -0.44
CA ASP A 90 8.73 17.99 -1.55
C ASP A 90 8.04 17.79 -2.90
N ASN A 91 7.46 16.61 -3.13
CA ASN A 91 6.58 16.35 -4.27
C ASN A 91 5.69 15.12 -4.02
N VAL A 92 4.62 15.02 -4.81
CA VAL A 92 3.61 13.96 -4.70
C VAL A 92 4.21 12.57 -4.92
N PHE A 93 5.15 12.42 -5.84
CA PHE A 93 5.78 11.14 -6.14
C PHE A 93 6.60 10.63 -4.94
N ASN A 94 7.47 11.47 -4.39
CA ASN A 94 8.28 11.15 -3.22
C ASN A 94 7.42 10.90 -1.98
N LYS A 95 6.34 11.67 -1.79
CA LYS A 95 5.35 11.44 -0.72
C LYS A 95 4.80 10.02 -0.76
N TYR A 96 4.26 9.58 -1.90
CA TYR A 96 3.66 8.25 -2.02
C TYR A 96 4.69 7.12 -2.04
N LEU A 97 5.86 7.34 -2.64
CA LEU A 97 6.95 6.38 -2.62
C LEU A 97 7.45 6.13 -1.19
N PHE A 98 7.61 7.21 -0.41
CA PHE A 98 8.00 7.13 1.00
C PHE A 98 6.92 6.39 1.81
N LYS A 99 5.64 6.76 1.67
CA LYS A 99 4.51 6.08 2.33
C LYS A 99 4.47 4.58 1.99
N ALA A 100 4.66 4.22 0.73
CA ALA A 100 4.69 2.82 0.31
C ALA A 100 5.88 2.06 0.92
N SER A 101 7.08 2.64 0.86
CA SER A 101 8.28 1.99 1.38
C SER A 101 8.23 1.76 2.90
N ASP A 102 7.79 2.77 3.66
CA ASP A 102 7.70 2.67 5.12
C ASP A 102 6.50 1.81 5.54
N GLY A 103 5.37 1.92 4.83
CA GLY A 103 4.20 1.07 5.02
C GLY A 103 4.50 -0.41 4.80
N MET A 104 5.21 -0.77 3.72
CA MET A 104 5.64 -2.16 3.46
C MET A 104 6.59 -2.66 4.55
N ARG A 105 7.50 -1.81 5.02
CA ARG A 105 8.42 -2.16 6.12
C ARG A 105 7.68 -2.43 7.41
N HIS A 106 6.71 -1.59 7.77
CA HIS A 106 5.88 -1.78 8.95
C HIS A 106 5.03 -3.05 8.85
N ALA A 107 4.39 -3.29 7.70
CA ALA A 107 3.66 -4.53 7.45
C ALA A 107 4.56 -5.76 7.66
N TYR A 108 5.74 -5.78 7.03
CA TYR A 108 6.72 -6.86 7.18
C TYR A 108 7.12 -7.09 8.64
N MET A 109 7.52 -6.04 9.36
CA MET A 109 7.98 -6.13 10.75
C MET A 109 6.88 -6.66 11.67
N PHE A 110 5.68 -6.10 11.59
CA PHE A 110 4.59 -6.47 12.49
C PHE A 110 3.95 -7.83 12.15
N THR A 111 3.95 -8.23 10.88
CA THR A 111 3.51 -9.58 10.48
C THR A 111 4.46 -10.65 11.01
N LEU A 112 5.77 -10.39 10.99
CA LEU A 112 6.78 -11.34 11.44
C LEU A 112 7.15 -11.22 12.92
N ARG A 113 6.49 -10.32 13.67
CA ARG A 113 6.78 -10.06 15.10
C ARG A 113 8.24 -9.67 15.35
N LEU A 114 8.78 -8.86 14.45
CA LEU A 114 10.16 -8.38 14.49
C LEU A 114 10.28 -6.97 15.09
N GLU A 115 9.18 -6.43 15.63
CA GLU A 115 9.17 -5.12 16.25
C GLU A 115 10.09 -5.06 17.49
N PRO A 116 10.92 -4.01 17.62
CA PRO A 116 11.71 -3.81 18.83
C PRO A 116 10.80 -3.34 19.97
N GLN A 117 11.17 -3.69 21.20
CA GLN A 117 10.45 -3.23 22.40
C GLN A 117 10.47 -1.69 22.54
N VAL A 118 11.54 -1.05 22.04
CA VAL A 118 11.67 0.41 21.99
C VAL A 118 11.66 0.83 20.52
N ILE A 119 10.55 1.44 20.11
CA ILE A 119 10.38 1.93 18.74
C ILE A 119 11.16 3.24 18.58
N GLN A 120 12.12 3.24 17.67
CA GLN A 120 12.89 4.43 17.30
C GLN A 120 12.75 4.72 15.81
N ILE A 121 12.63 6.00 15.49
CA ILE A 121 12.58 6.47 14.11
C ILE A 121 13.94 6.26 13.44
N LYS A 122 13.94 5.74 12.22
CA LYS A 122 15.16 5.57 11.41
C LYS A 122 15.64 6.91 10.86
N GLU A 123 16.90 6.97 10.42
CA GLU A 123 17.50 8.20 9.89
C GLU A 123 16.68 8.85 8.76
N ALA A 124 16.14 8.07 7.82
CA ALA A 124 15.28 8.59 6.77
C ALA A 124 14.03 9.31 7.33
N GLY A 125 13.42 8.75 8.37
CA GLY A 125 12.29 9.38 9.06
C GLY A 125 12.70 10.62 9.85
N LYS A 126 13.86 10.60 10.52
CA LYS A 126 14.38 11.77 11.24
C LYS A 126 14.62 12.95 10.30
N GLN A 127 15.20 12.68 9.13
CA GLN A 127 15.43 13.69 8.11
C GLN A 127 14.13 14.28 7.58
N ALA A 128 13.13 13.44 7.29
CA ALA A 128 11.81 13.91 6.87
C ALA A 128 11.15 14.81 7.94
N VAL A 129 11.14 14.38 9.21
CA VAL A 129 10.60 15.17 10.33
C VAL A 129 11.34 16.51 10.46
N GLN A 130 12.67 16.49 10.41
CA GLN A 130 13.44 17.73 10.53
C GLN A 130 13.19 18.69 9.37
N GLN A 131 13.10 18.19 8.13
CA GLN A 131 12.79 19.01 6.95
C GLN A 131 11.40 19.61 7.03
N ASN A 132 10.42 18.85 7.51
CA ASN A 132 9.05 19.36 7.69
C ASN A 132 8.92 20.33 8.87
N CYS A 133 9.81 20.24 9.87
CA CYS A 133 9.88 21.16 10.99
C CYS A 133 10.36 22.56 10.58
N ILE A 134 11.34 22.64 9.67
CA ILE A 134 11.95 23.91 9.23
C ILE A 134 11.22 24.61 8.08
N ARG A 135 10.23 23.93 7.46
CA ARG A 135 9.47 24.42 6.31
C ARG A 135 8.41 25.43 6.72
#